data_AF-A0A499VLL4-F1
#
_entry.id   AF-A0A499VLL4-F1
#
_cell.length_a   1.000
_cell.length_b   1.000
_cell.length_c   1.000
_cell.angle_alpha   90.00
_cell.angle_beta   90.00
_cell.angle_gamma   90.00
#
_symmetry.space_group_name_H-M   'P 1'
#
loop_
_entity.id
_entity.type
_entity.pdbx_description
1 polymer ?
#
loop_
_entity_poly.entity_id
_entity_poly.type
_entity_poly.pdbx_seq_one_letter_code
_entity_poly.pdbx_strand_id
1 'polypeptide(L)'
;MRTLHLGPEELLIAAKIAVQHDDTAAEVAHAINAAEARIREAVPIARVIYLEPDIYSEAEAAKGPDREATPGGPAPTQPTGH
;
A
#
# COMPACT_ATOMS: atom_id res chain seq x y z
N MET A 1 2.01 6.11 -0.38
CA MET A 1 2.76 5.28 0.61
C MET A 1 2.85 6.08 1.89
N ARG A 2 2.74 5.41 3.04
CA ARG A 2 2.85 6.05 4.35
C ARG A 2 3.77 5.25 5.27
N THR A 3 4.46 5.97 6.14
CA THR A 3 5.30 5.40 7.19
C THR A 3 4.95 6.02 8.54
N LEU A 4 5.00 5.24 9.61
CA LEU A 4 4.71 5.69 10.97
C LEU A 4 5.70 5.04 11.94
N HIS A 5 6.38 5.84 12.76
CA HIS A 5 7.16 5.30 13.88
C HIS A 5 6.21 4.83 14.99
N LEU A 6 6.31 3.56 15.35
CA LEU A 6 5.60 2.95 16.48
C LEU A 6 6.39 3.10 17.79
N GLY A 7 7.71 3.26 17.67
CA GLY A 7 8.67 3.48 18.74
C GLY A 7 10.01 3.96 18.17
N PRO A 8 11.05 4.13 19.01
CA PRO A 8 12.35 4.65 18.58
C PRO A 8 12.99 3.86 17.44
N GLU A 9 12.83 2.53 17.46
CA GLU A 9 13.41 1.60 16.47
C GLU A 9 12.33 0.73 15.80
N GLU A 10 11.08 1.18 15.80
CA GLU A 10 9.96 0.44 15.22
C GLU A 10 9.24 1.28 14.18
N LEU A 11 9.21 0.77 12.94
CA LEU A 11 8.56 1.43 11.83
C LEU A 11 7.42 0.57 11.29
N LEU A 12 6.27 1.20 11.07
CA LEU A 12 5.20 0.68 10.22
C LEU A 12 5.33 1.28 8.83
N ILE A 13 5.26 0.43 7.82
CA ILE A 13 5.19 0.81 6.41
C ILE A 13 3.84 0.36 5.87
N ALA A 14 3.13 1.26 5.20
CA ALA A 14 1.92 0.91 4.48
C ALA A 14 1.95 1.45 3.06
N ALA A 15 1.73 0.57 2.09
CA ALA A 15 1.86 0.88 0.68
C ALA A 15 0.80 0.17 -0.15
N LYS A 16 0.35 0.84 -1.22
CA LYS A 16 -0.41 0.19 -2.29
C LYS A 16 0.55 -0.37 -3.32
N ILE A 17 0.21 -1.52 -3.88
CA ILE A 17 0.93 -2.16 -4.98
C ILE A 17 -0.02 -2.20 -6.18
N ALA A 18 0.39 -1.57 -7.27
CA ALA A 18 -0.37 -1.63 -8.50
C ALA A 18 -0.30 -3.03 -9.12
N VAL A 19 -1.45 -3.58 -9.44
CA VAL A 19 -1.63 -4.85 -10.17
C VAL A 19 -2.51 -4.61 -11.40
N GLN A 20 -2.40 -5.46 -12.41
CA GLN A 20 -3.27 -5.38 -13.57
C GLN A 20 -4.64 -6.00 -13.28
N HIS A 21 -5.66 -5.56 -14.00
CA HIS A 21 -7.03 -6.04 -13.81
C HIS A 21 -7.25 -7.53 -14.09
N ASP A 22 -6.33 -8.12 -14.83
CA ASP A 22 -6.31 -9.49 -15.32
C ASP A 22 -5.19 -10.33 -14.68
N ASP A 23 -4.45 -9.75 -13.72
CA ASP A 23 -3.51 -10.52 -12.91
C ASP A 23 -4.27 -11.60 -12.13
N THR A 24 -3.74 -12.82 -12.17
CA THR A 24 -4.24 -13.91 -11.35
C THR A 24 -3.92 -13.68 -9.88
N ALA A 25 -4.68 -14.34 -8.99
CA ALA A 25 -4.39 -14.29 -7.56
C ALA A 25 -2.95 -14.73 -7.21
N ALA A 26 -2.37 -15.65 -8.00
CA ALA A 26 -0.99 -16.10 -7.81
C ALA A 26 0.03 -15.01 -8.19
N GLU A 27 -0.20 -14.29 -9.27
CA GLU A 27 0.65 -13.17 -9.70
C GLU A 27 0.59 -12.02 -8.70
N VAL A 28 -0.61 -11.68 -8.21
CA VAL A 28 -0.79 -10.67 -7.15
C VAL A 28 -0.04 -11.07 -5.88
N ALA A 29 -0.17 -12.32 -5.42
CA ALA A 29 0.56 -12.81 -4.25
C ALA A 29 2.08 -12.76 -4.44
N HIS A 30 2.58 -13.13 -5.62
CA HIS A 30 4.00 -13.04 -5.93
C HIS A 30 4.50 -11.58 -5.92
N ALA A 31 3.73 -10.65 -6.49
CA ALA A 31 4.07 -9.23 -6.49
C ALA A 31 4.13 -8.65 -5.07
N ILE A 32 3.17 -9.03 -4.20
CA ILE A 32 3.16 -8.64 -2.78
C ILE A 32 4.40 -9.17 -2.05
N ASN A 33 4.70 -10.47 -2.18
CA ASN A 33 5.87 -11.08 -1.53
C ASN A 33 7.18 -10.45 -1.99
N ALA A 34 7.31 -10.18 -3.29
CA ALA A 34 8.50 -9.53 -3.85
C ALA A 34 8.65 -8.09 -3.33
N ALA A 35 7.55 -7.34 -3.20
CA ALA A 35 7.58 -6.00 -2.63
C ALA A 35 7.95 -6.02 -1.14
N GLU A 36 7.38 -6.94 -0.36
CA GLU A 36 7.73 -7.10 1.05
C GLU A 36 9.22 -7.40 1.22
N ALA A 37 9.76 -8.35 0.44
CA ALA A 37 11.18 -8.71 0.50
C ALA A 37 12.09 -7.49 0.24
N ARG A 38 11.80 -6.69 -0.80
CA ARG A 38 12.55 -5.47 -1.10
C ARG A 38 12.46 -4.44 0.04
N ILE A 39 11.29 -4.30 0.64
CA ILE A 39 11.10 -3.39 1.78
C ILE A 39 11.93 -3.85 2.98
N ARG A 40 11.94 -5.15 3.30
CA ARG A 40 12.73 -5.69 4.43
C ARG A 40 14.23 -5.56 4.21
N GLU A 41 14.69 -5.72 2.97
CA GLU A 41 16.09 -5.51 2.60
C GLU A 41 16.49 -4.03 2.76
N ALA A 42 15.66 -3.12 2.25
CA ALA A 42 15.96 -1.68 2.27
C ALA A 42 15.73 -1.03 3.64
N VAL A 43 14.78 -1.54 4.42
CA VAL A 43 14.34 -0.98 5.71
C VAL A 43 14.23 -2.07 6.77
N PRO A 44 15.36 -2.58 7.30
CA PRO A 44 15.35 -3.71 8.25
C PRO A 44 14.57 -3.44 9.55
N ILE A 45 14.39 -2.17 9.94
CA ILE A 45 13.63 -1.77 11.14
C ILE A 45 12.10 -1.82 10.95
N ALA A 46 11.62 -2.09 9.73
CA ALA A 46 10.20 -2.20 9.46
C ALA A 46 9.59 -3.41 10.20
N ARG A 47 8.88 -3.12 11.29
CA ARG A 47 8.26 -4.14 12.14
C ARG A 47 6.94 -4.62 11.56
N VAL A 48 6.15 -3.69 11.01
CA VAL A 48 4.85 -3.97 10.40
C VAL A 48 4.85 -3.43 8.98
N ILE A 49 4.51 -4.28 8.02
CA ILE A 49 4.40 -3.92 6.60
C ILE A 49 3.00 -4.31 6.14
N TYR A 50 2.21 -3.33 5.71
CA TYR A 50 0.90 -3.55 5.10
C TYR A 50 0.97 -3.22 3.61
N LEU A 51 0.69 -4.23 2.79
CA LEU A 51 0.69 -4.12 1.33
C LEU A 51 -0.71 -4.40 0.82
N GLU A 52 -1.30 -3.40 0.20
CA GLU A 52 -2.62 -3.48 -0.40
C GLU A 52 -2.49 -3.58 -1.92
N PRO A 53 -2.96 -4.65 -2.58
CA PRO A 53 -3.06 -4.66 -4.02
C PRO A 53 -4.18 -3.72 -4.47
N ASP A 54 -3.92 -2.93 -5.50
CA ASP A 54 -4.90 -2.04 -6.13
C ASP A 54 -4.76 -2.08 -7.65
N ILE A 55 -5.86 -1.95 -8.36
CA ILE A 55 -5.85 -2.01 -9.82
C ILE A 55 -5.14 -0.77 -10.35
N TYR A 56 -4.17 -0.98 -11.25
CA TYR A 56 -3.41 0.10 -11.84
C TYR A 56 -4.35 1.12 -12.53
N SER A 57 -4.16 2.39 -12.18
CA SER A 57 -4.85 3.52 -12.78
C SER A 57 -3.82 4.56 -13.22
N GLU A 58 -3.80 4.87 -14.52
CA GLU A 58 -2.92 5.89 -15.09
C GLU A 58 -3.20 7.26 -14.46
N ALA A 59 -4.47 7.56 -14.17
CA ALA A 59 -4.89 8.80 -13.52
C ALA A 59 -4.35 8.91 -12.08
N GLU A 60 -4.37 7.81 -11.31
CA GLU A 60 -3.80 7.81 -9.95
C GLU A 60 -2.26 7.87 -9.99
N ALA A 61 -1.62 7.17 -10.93
CA ALA A 61 -0.18 7.24 -11.11
C ALA A 61 0.29 8.67 -11.43
N ALA A 62 -0.49 9.43 -12.22
CA ALA A 62 -0.20 10.82 -12.56
C ALA A 62 -0.30 11.78 -11.35
N LYS A 63 -1.06 11.44 -10.31
CA LYS A 63 -1.17 12.26 -9.08
C LYS A 63 0.09 12.19 -8.20
N GLY A 64 0.99 11.23 -8.46
CA GLY A 64 2.19 11.02 -7.67
C GLY A 64 1.90 10.34 -6.32
N PRO A 65 2.92 10.21 -5.44
CA PRO A 65 2.77 9.49 -4.18
C PRO A 65 1.80 10.22 -3.25
N ASP A 66 0.61 9.65 -3.08
CA ASP A 66 -0.35 10.12 -2.10
C ASP A 66 0.17 9.85 -0.67
N ARG A 67 0.31 10.95 0.10
CA ARG A 67 0.74 10.96 1.50
C ARG A 67 -0.42 10.76 2.47
N GLU A 68 -1.65 10.98 2.02
CA GLU A 68 -2.89 10.88 2.80
C GLU A 68 -3.64 9.56 2.53
N ALA A 69 -3.31 8.84 1.46
CA ALA A 69 -3.84 7.51 1.16
C ALA A 69 -3.74 6.59 2.39
N THR A 70 -4.92 6.18 2.86
CA THR A 70 -5.05 5.17 3.90
C THR A 70 -5.04 3.80 3.23
N PRO A 71 -4.31 2.81 3.78
CA PRO A 71 -4.40 1.45 3.29
C PRO A 71 -5.80 0.91 3.60
N GLY A 72 -6.56 0.56 2.56
CA GLY A 72 -7.99 0.24 2.61
C GLY A 72 -8.87 1.12 1.71
N GLY A 73 -8.29 2.02 0.92
CA GLY A 73 -9.02 2.96 0.07
C GLY A 73 -9.65 4.13 0.84
N PRO A 74 -10.22 5.13 0.14
CA PRO A 74 -10.97 6.20 0.81
C PRO A 74 -12.15 5.58 1.58
N ALA A 75 -12.32 5.97 2.85
CA ALA A 75 -13.52 5.61 3.60
C ALA A 75 -14.76 6.00 2.77
N PRO A 76 -15.77 5.12 2.62
CA PRO A 76 -16.97 5.49 1.89
C PRO A 76 -17.56 6.74 2.55
N THR A 77 -17.68 7.81 1.77
CA THR A 77 -18.41 9.01 2.17
C THR A 77 -19.82 8.56 2.52
N GLN A 78 -20.15 8.49 3.81
CA GLN A 78 -21.52 8.32 4.25
C GLN A 78 -22.31 9.50 3.67
N PRO A 79 -23.37 9.28 2.87
CA PRO A 79 -24.26 10.37 2.52
C PRO A 79 -24.92 10.84 3.82
N THR A 80 -24.55 12.04 4.27
CA THR A 80 -25.33 12.78 5.26
C THR A 80 -26.74 12.95 4.71
N GLY A 81 -27.71 12.41 5.44
CA GLY A 81 -29.09 12.35 5.02
C GLY A 81 -29.76 13.70 4.81
N HIS A 82 -30.87 13.63 4.09
CA HIS A 82 -32.03 14.51 4.22
C HIS A 82 -33.29 13.65 4.16
#